data_AF-A0A059AZW5-F1
#
_entry.id   AF-A0A059AZW5-F1
#
_cell.length_a   1.000
_cell.length_b   1.000
_cell.length_c   1.000
_cell.angle_alpha   90.00
_cell.angle_beta   90.00
_cell.angle_gamma   90.00
#
_symmetry.space_group_name_H-M   'P 1'
#
loop_
_entity.id
_entity.type
_entity.pdbx_description
1 polymer ?
#
loop_
_entity_poly.entity_id
_entity_poly.type
_entity_poly.pdbx_seq_one_letter_code
_entity_poly.pdbx_strand_id
1 'polypeptide(L)'
;MPHVADVSKCFLAVDSAGTNIAHHVAVRASLPERKLARVRVVGLVAIQPFFGGTERTESEIRLTGAPLVSVPRTDWCWRAFLPEGADRDHGAVNVSGPNAADVAGLEGFPATLVFVGGFDPLRDWQKRYYEWLRRSGKAAELVEFPTMFHAFYIFPEVAQSTQLILKVKDFVHSLLSTE
;
A
#
# COMPACT_ATOMS: atom_id res chain seq x y z
N MET A 1 18.65 -18.10 7.63
CA MET A 1 17.56 -17.43 8.38
C MET A 1 17.58 -17.94 9.81
N PRO A 2 17.19 -17.15 10.82
CA PRO A 2 17.09 -17.62 12.20
C PRO A 2 16.20 -18.88 12.23
N HIS A 3 16.53 -19.85 13.08
CA HIS A 3 15.82 -21.14 13.18
C HIS A 3 14.35 -21.01 13.66
N VAL A 4 13.94 -19.78 14.01
CA VAL A 4 12.62 -19.40 14.55
C VAL A 4 11.71 -18.72 13.51
N ALA A 5 12.19 -18.43 12.30
CA ALA A 5 11.40 -17.76 11.27
C ALA A 5 10.64 -18.77 10.39
N ASP A 6 9.31 -18.76 10.45
CA ASP A 6 8.45 -19.55 9.57
C ASP A 6 8.28 -18.86 8.20
N VAL A 7 9.01 -19.36 7.20
CA VAL A 7 8.99 -18.81 5.84
C VAL A 7 7.65 -19.03 5.11
N SER A 8 6.78 -19.90 5.62
CA SER A 8 5.43 -20.08 5.08
C SER A 8 4.43 -19.01 5.54
N LYS A 9 4.82 -18.16 6.50
CA LYS A 9 3.98 -17.10 7.10
C LYS A 9 4.68 -15.75 7.10
N CYS A 10 5.08 -15.29 5.91
CA CYS A 10 5.78 -14.00 5.77
C CYS A 10 4.80 -12.84 5.59
N PHE A 11 5.18 -11.68 6.11
CA PHE A 11 4.42 -10.44 5.97
C PHE A 11 5.31 -9.37 5.35
N LEU A 12 4.74 -8.54 4.48
CA LEU A 12 5.35 -7.30 4.03
C LEU A 12 4.69 -6.17 4.80
N ALA A 13 5.46 -5.35 5.52
CA ALA A 13 4.93 -4.20 6.26
C ALA A 13 5.76 -2.96 5.92
N VAL A 14 5.13 -2.00 5.26
CA VAL A 14 5.79 -0.87 4.62
C VAL A 14 4.88 0.34 4.59
N ASP A 15 5.46 1.51 4.42
CA ASP A 15 4.76 2.78 4.31
C ASP A 15 5.01 3.48 2.98
N SER A 16 4.10 4.38 2.59
CA SER A 16 4.30 5.35 1.51
C SER A 16 4.83 4.68 0.22
N ALA A 17 5.97 5.13 -0.31
CA ALA A 17 6.63 4.55 -1.48
C ALA A 17 7.03 3.07 -1.30
N GLY A 18 7.31 2.64 -0.06
CA GLY A 18 7.53 1.24 0.26
C GLY A 18 6.31 0.38 -0.05
N THR A 19 5.09 0.90 0.12
CA THR A 19 3.86 0.19 -0.26
C THR A 19 3.76 -0.03 -1.77
N ASN A 20 4.20 0.93 -2.57
CA ASN A 20 4.28 0.75 -4.02
C ASN A 20 5.20 -0.43 -4.37
N ILE A 21 6.40 -0.46 -3.78
CA ILE A 21 7.36 -1.55 -3.95
C ILE A 21 6.75 -2.89 -3.50
N ALA A 22 6.19 -2.94 -2.29
CA ALA A 22 5.64 -4.17 -1.72
C ALA A 22 4.44 -4.70 -2.51
N HIS A 23 3.60 -3.81 -3.06
CA HIS A 23 2.53 -4.21 -3.97
C HIS A 23 3.10 -4.93 -5.20
N HIS A 24 4.10 -4.34 -5.88
CA HIS A 24 4.70 -4.98 -7.06
C HIS A 24 5.46 -6.27 -6.71
N VAL A 25 6.09 -6.34 -5.53
CA VAL A 25 6.69 -7.58 -5.01
C VAL A 25 5.62 -8.64 -4.78
N ALA A 26 4.48 -8.29 -4.17
CA ALA A 26 3.37 -9.19 -3.93
C ALA A 26 2.80 -9.73 -5.24
N VAL A 27 2.49 -8.85 -6.21
CA VAL A 27 2.05 -9.24 -7.56
C VAL A 27 3.02 -10.24 -8.17
N ARG A 28 4.32 -9.92 -8.17
CA ARG A 28 5.35 -10.79 -8.76
C ARG A 28 5.49 -12.13 -8.04
N ALA A 29 5.37 -12.17 -6.72
CA ALA A 29 5.45 -13.40 -5.95
C ALA A 29 4.23 -14.31 -6.14
N SER A 30 3.09 -13.75 -6.56
CA SER A 30 1.85 -14.48 -6.83
C SER A 30 1.77 -15.05 -8.25
N LEU A 31 2.62 -14.60 -9.16
CA LEU A 31 2.67 -15.10 -10.54
C LEU A 31 3.15 -16.57 -10.58
N PRO A 32 2.46 -17.49 -11.27
CA PRO A 32 2.79 -18.92 -11.29
C PRO A 32 4.26 -19.21 -11.65
N GLU A 33 4.81 -18.49 -12.63
CA GLU A 33 6.17 -18.66 -13.15
C GLU A 33 7.26 -17.99 -12.28
N ARG A 34 6.85 -17.20 -11.28
CA ARG A 34 7.75 -16.49 -10.34
C ARG A 34 7.46 -16.83 -8.88
N LYS A 35 6.64 -17.84 -8.61
CA LYS A 35 6.35 -18.30 -7.25
C LYS A 35 7.64 -18.61 -6.51
N LEU A 36 7.77 -18.02 -5.31
CA LEU A 36 8.89 -18.31 -4.44
C LEU A 36 8.74 -19.73 -3.89
N ALA A 37 9.74 -20.58 -4.12
CA ALA A 37 9.65 -22.01 -3.80
C ALA A 37 9.43 -22.33 -2.31
N ARG A 38 9.80 -21.42 -1.41
CA ARG A 38 9.73 -21.63 0.05
C ARG A 38 9.05 -20.51 0.83
N VAL A 39 9.00 -19.31 0.26
CA VAL A 39 8.51 -18.12 0.94
C VAL A 39 7.07 -17.88 0.51
N ARG A 40 6.16 -17.83 1.48
CA ARG A 40 4.77 -17.45 1.23
C ARG A 40 4.47 -16.15 1.95
N VAL A 41 4.16 -15.12 1.16
CA VAL A 41 3.67 -13.84 1.69
C VAL A 41 2.18 -13.98 1.95
N VAL A 42 1.78 -13.98 3.22
CA VAL A 42 0.38 -14.18 3.63
C VAL A 42 -0.32 -12.85 3.93
N GLY A 43 0.45 -11.80 4.27
CA GLY A 43 -0.09 -10.48 4.60
C GLY A 43 0.74 -9.33 4.02
N LEU A 44 0.05 -8.27 3.61
CA LEU A 44 0.62 -6.99 3.20
C LEU A 44 0.03 -5.88 4.08
N VAL A 45 0.85 -5.24 4.89
CA VAL A 45 0.51 -4.05 5.68
C VAL A 45 0.97 -2.83 4.89
N ALA A 46 0.00 -2.11 4.34
CA ALA A 46 0.15 -1.01 3.41
C ALA A 46 -0.18 0.32 4.11
N ILE A 47 0.83 0.99 4.66
CA ILE A 47 0.64 2.20 5.47
C ILE A 47 0.69 3.43 4.57
N GLN A 48 -0.42 4.16 4.44
CA GLN A 48 -0.53 5.35 3.59
C GLN A 48 0.08 5.14 2.20
N PRO A 49 -0.42 4.16 1.42
CA PRO A 49 0.15 3.78 0.13
C PRO A 49 0.45 4.96 -0.79
N PHE A 50 1.63 4.97 -1.41
CA PHE A 50 1.98 5.99 -2.40
C PHE A 50 1.69 5.47 -3.82
N PHE A 51 0.51 5.84 -4.32
CA PHE A 51 0.08 5.67 -5.71
C PHE A 51 -0.32 7.01 -6.31
N GLY A 52 -0.64 7.02 -7.60
CA GLY A 52 -1.06 8.22 -8.30
C GLY A 52 -1.72 7.90 -9.63
N GLY A 53 -1.93 8.95 -10.42
CA GLY A 53 -2.43 8.88 -11.79
C GLY A 53 -2.20 10.20 -12.51
N THR A 54 -2.58 10.28 -13.78
CA THR A 54 -2.54 11.55 -14.53
C THR A 54 -3.56 12.54 -13.99
N GLU A 55 -4.77 12.06 -13.66
CA GLU A 55 -5.82 12.85 -13.04
C GLU A 55 -5.43 13.34 -11.63
N ARG A 56 -5.98 14.48 -11.24
CA ARG A 56 -5.86 15.00 -9.87
C ARG A 56 -7.06 14.55 -9.07
N THR A 57 -6.81 14.01 -7.89
CA THR A 57 -7.87 13.69 -6.93
C THR A 57 -8.32 14.94 -6.16
N GLU A 58 -9.50 14.88 -5.53
CA GLU A 58 -10.01 15.99 -4.73
C GLU A 58 -9.07 16.34 -3.57
N SER A 59 -8.55 15.32 -2.88
CA SER A 59 -7.60 15.49 -1.77
C SER A 59 -6.28 16.13 -2.22
N GLU A 60 -5.74 15.76 -3.38
CA GLU A 60 -4.55 16.41 -3.95
C GLU A 60 -4.78 17.91 -4.22
N ILE A 61 -5.98 18.29 -4.66
CA ILE A 61 -6.33 19.68 -4.96
C ILE A 61 -6.60 20.47 -3.67
N ARG A 62 -7.33 19.88 -2.72
CA ARG A 62 -7.81 20.57 -1.53
C ARG A 62 -6.77 20.66 -0.42
N LEU A 63 -5.98 19.61 -0.21
CA LEU A 63 -5.03 19.49 0.90
C LEU A 63 -3.66 20.09 0.51
N THR A 64 -3.68 21.38 0.18
CA THR A 64 -2.44 22.15 -0.03
C THR A 64 -1.76 22.48 1.30
N GLY A 65 -0.43 22.54 1.32
CA GLY A 65 0.34 22.84 2.53
C GLY A 65 0.40 21.72 3.57
N ALA A 66 -0.02 20.50 3.22
CA ALA A 66 0.13 19.34 4.10
C ALA A 66 1.63 19.09 4.45
N PRO A 67 1.94 18.66 5.68
CA PRO A 67 3.30 18.35 6.07
C PRO A 67 3.80 17.11 5.33
N LEU A 68 5.11 17.09 5.05
CA LEU A 68 5.88 15.97 4.47
C LEU A 68 5.53 15.60 3.02
N VAL A 69 4.26 15.62 2.60
CA VAL A 69 3.84 15.25 1.24
C VAL A 69 3.07 16.39 0.59
N SER A 70 3.38 16.66 -0.68
CA SER A 70 2.72 17.68 -1.49
C SER A 70 2.69 17.26 -2.96
N VAL A 71 1.70 17.75 -3.72
CA VAL A 71 1.56 17.43 -5.15
C VAL A 71 2.82 17.75 -5.97
N PRO A 72 3.50 18.91 -5.78
CA PRO A 72 4.75 19.17 -6.52
C PRO A 72 5.86 18.15 -6.19
N ARG A 73 5.94 17.71 -4.94
CA ARG A 73 6.91 16.70 -4.51
C ARG A 73 6.58 15.33 -5.13
N THR A 74 5.31 14.93 -5.13
CA THR A 74 4.89 13.64 -5.71
C THR A 74 5.09 13.63 -7.23
N ASP A 75 4.78 14.73 -7.92
CA ASP A 75 5.05 14.88 -9.35
C ASP A 75 6.53 14.78 -9.69
N TRP A 76 7.39 15.39 -8.87
CA TRP A 76 8.84 15.28 -9.04
C TRP A 76 9.31 13.84 -8.85
N CYS A 77 8.85 13.16 -7.78
CA CYS A 77 9.18 11.75 -7.55
C CYS A 77 8.78 10.87 -8.73
N TRP A 78 7.58 11.06 -9.28
CA TRP A 78 7.11 10.25 -10.41
C TRP A 78 7.90 10.51 -11.69
N ARG A 79 8.22 11.76 -11.99
CA ARG A 79 9.08 12.11 -13.12
C ARG A 79 10.48 11.52 -13.01
N ALA A 80 11.03 11.42 -11.80
CA ALA A 80 12.34 10.81 -11.57
C ALA A 80 12.30 9.27 -11.62
N PHE A 81 11.17 8.66 -11.26
CA PHE A 81 11.00 7.21 -11.22
C PHE A 81 10.63 6.60 -12.58
N LEU A 82 9.87 7.32 -13.39
CA LEU A 82 9.31 6.81 -14.63
C LEU A 82 10.30 6.88 -15.81
N PRO A 83 10.21 5.93 -16.77
CA PRO A 83 10.93 6.03 -18.03
C PRO A 83 10.59 7.31 -18.79
N GLU A 84 11.52 7.77 -19.63
CA GLU A 84 11.27 8.91 -20.51
C GLU A 84 10.06 8.65 -21.42
N GLY A 85 9.16 9.64 -21.52
CA GLY A 85 7.92 9.56 -22.30
C GLY A 85 6.75 8.85 -21.59
N ALA A 86 6.96 8.22 -20.44
CA ALA A 86 5.88 7.64 -19.65
C ALA A 86 5.12 8.73 -18.86
N ASP A 87 3.80 8.59 -18.78
CA ASP A 87 2.96 9.39 -17.91
C ASP A 87 2.64 8.67 -16.60
N ARG A 88 1.80 9.29 -15.76
CA ARG A 88 1.47 8.77 -14.43
C ARG A 88 0.35 7.73 -14.43
N ASP A 89 -0.22 7.39 -15.58
CA ASP A 89 -1.07 6.21 -15.72
C ASP A 89 -0.25 4.97 -16.09
N HIS A 90 1.08 5.08 -16.15
CA HIS A 90 1.97 3.94 -16.13
C HIS A 90 1.66 3.02 -14.93
N GLY A 91 1.64 1.70 -15.16
CA GLY A 91 1.20 0.71 -14.17
C GLY A 91 2.03 0.64 -12.88
N ALA A 92 3.19 1.29 -12.85
CA ALA A 92 4.01 1.45 -11.65
C ALA A 92 3.53 2.59 -10.73
N VAL A 93 2.69 3.51 -11.22
CA VAL A 93 2.14 4.64 -10.46
C VAL A 93 0.65 4.42 -10.20
N ASN A 94 -0.11 4.12 -11.27
CA ASN A 94 -1.54 3.91 -11.22
C ASN A 94 -1.88 2.41 -11.23
N VAL A 95 -1.68 1.76 -10.07
CA VAL A 95 -1.89 0.31 -9.89
C VAL A 95 -3.36 -0.11 -9.95
N SER A 96 -4.30 0.84 -9.98
CA SER A 96 -5.73 0.60 -10.14
C SER A 96 -6.30 1.22 -11.43
N GLY A 97 -5.42 1.66 -12.32
CA GLY A 97 -5.75 2.38 -13.55
C GLY A 97 -5.84 1.49 -14.79
N PRO A 98 -5.91 2.08 -15.99
CA PRO A 98 -6.08 1.34 -17.24
C PRO A 98 -4.90 0.41 -17.58
N ASN A 99 -3.70 0.72 -17.09
CA ASN A 99 -2.49 -0.06 -17.32
C ASN A 99 -2.08 -0.91 -16.10
N ALA A 100 -3.00 -1.12 -15.15
CA ALA A 100 -2.76 -1.93 -13.96
C ALA A 100 -2.57 -3.41 -14.31
N ALA A 101 -1.76 -4.11 -13.50
CA ALA A 101 -1.69 -5.57 -13.57
C ALA A 101 -3.03 -6.17 -13.11
N ASP A 102 -3.51 -7.21 -13.79
CA ASP A 102 -4.69 -7.94 -13.34
C ASP A 102 -4.35 -8.78 -12.11
N VAL A 103 -4.76 -8.30 -10.94
CA VAL A 103 -4.58 -9.05 -9.69
C VAL A 103 -5.69 -10.08 -9.47
N ALA A 104 -6.83 -10.03 -10.16
CA ALA A 104 -7.95 -10.92 -9.88
C ALA A 104 -7.55 -12.40 -10.00
N GLY A 105 -6.80 -12.75 -11.06
CA GLY A 105 -6.26 -14.10 -11.27
C GLY A 105 -5.13 -14.53 -10.33
N LEU A 106 -4.63 -13.65 -9.45
CA LEU A 106 -3.49 -13.95 -8.57
C LEU A 106 -3.96 -14.54 -7.24
N GLU A 107 -4.20 -15.85 -7.20
CA GLU A 107 -4.63 -16.56 -5.97
C GLU A 107 -3.66 -16.38 -4.79
N GLY A 108 -2.36 -16.25 -5.08
CA GLY A 108 -1.32 -16.05 -4.08
C GLY A 108 -1.14 -14.60 -3.61
N PHE A 109 -2.03 -13.67 -3.98
CA PHE A 109 -1.91 -12.27 -3.55
C PHE A 109 -2.29 -12.17 -2.06
N PRO A 110 -1.46 -11.53 -1.21
CA PRO A 110 -1.65 -11.55 0.24
C PRO A 110 -2.89 -10.78 0.68
N ALA A 111 -3.46 -11.17 1.82
CA ALA A 111 -4.45 -10.35 2.51
C ALA A 111 -3.81 -8.98 2.84
N THR A 112 -4.53 -7.89 2.60
CA THR A 112 -3.95 -6.54 2.66
C THR A 112 -4.64 -5.67 3.70
N LEU A 113 -3.87 -5.06 4.61
CA LEU A 113 -4.34 -4.04 5.54
C LEU A 113 -3.88 -2.67 5.02
N VAL A 114 -4.82 -1.77 4.72
CA VAL A 114 -4.54 -0.43 4.19
C VAL A 114 -4.82 0.63 5.26
N PHE A 115 -3.84 1.48 5.55
CA PHE A 115 -4.03 2.65 6.43
C PHE A 115 -4.11 3.94 5.64
N VAL A 116 -5.02 4.83 6.03
CA VAL A 116 -5.26 6.13 5.36
C VAL A 116 -5.32 7.26 6.39
N GLY A 117 -4.61 8.36 6.12
CA GLY A 117 -4.73 9.60 6.89
C GLY A 117 -5.76 10.55 6.26
N GLY A 118 -6.60 11.19 7.06
CA GLY A 118 -7.63 12.09 6.53
C GLY A 118 -7.11 13.45 6.01
N PHE A 119 -5.95 13.90 6.50
CA PHE A 119 -5.23 15.07 6.00
C PHE A 119 -4.02 14.68 5.12
N ASP A 120 -4.03 13.48 4.55
CA ASP A 120 -3.05 13.04 3.58
C ASP A 120 -3.50 13.43 2.15
N PRO A 121 -2.71 14.20 1.38
CA PRO A 121 -3.03 14.51 -0.01
C PRO A 121 -3.20 13.28 -0.91
N LEU A 122 -2.64 12.12 -0.53
CA LEU A 122 -2.72 10.88 -1.31
C LEU A 122 -3.93 10.00 -0.92
N ARG A 123 -4.76 10.42 0.04
CA ARG A 123 -5.83 9.58 0.62
C ARG A 123 -6.80 8.99 -0.41
N ASP A 124 -7.12 9.74 -1.47
CA ASP A 124 -8.06 9.26 -2.48
C ASP A 124 -7.43 8.14 -3.32
N TRP A 125 -6.15 8.24 -3.66
CA TRP A 125 -5.40 7.15 -4.31
C TRP A 125 -5.32 5.91 -3.41
N GLN A 126 -5.11 6.10 -2.11
CA GLN A 126 -5.07 5.01 -1.13
C GLN A 126 -6.42 4.28 -1.01
N LYS A 127 -7.53 5.04 -0.98
CA LYS A 127 -8.88 4.47 -0.98
C LYS A 127 -9.21 3.76 -2.29
N ARG A 128 -8.83 4.35 -3.43
CA ARG A 128 -8.99 3.71 -4.75
C ARG A 128 -8.26 2.37 -4.82
N TYR A 129 -7.04 2.28 -4.28
CA TYR A 129 -6.30 1.02 -4.17
C TYR A 129 -7.04 -0.03 -3.34
N TYR A 130 -7.52 0.34 -2.15
CA TYR A 130 -8.32 -0.55 -1.31
C TYR A 130 -9.58 -1.06 -2.04
N GLU A 131 -10.35 -0.16 -2.65
CA GLU A 131 -11.58 -0.52 -3.36
C GLU A 131 -11.30 -1.38 -4.59
N TRP A 132 -10.20 -1.11 -5.31
CA TRP A 132 -9.76 -1.92 -6.42
C TRP A 132 -9.39 -3.34 -5.99
N LEU A 133 -8.62 -3.51 -4.91
CA LEU A 133 -8.32 -4.84 -4.35
C LEU A 133 -9.60 -5.62 -4.04
N ARG A 134 -10.58 -4.97 -3.40
CA ARG A 134 -11.88 -5.58 -3.06
C ARG A 134 -12.64 -6.01 -4.31
N ARG A 135 -12.73 -5.14 -5.32
CA ARG A 135 -13.39 -5.45 -6.61
C ARG A 135 -12.68 -6.57 -7.37
N SER A 136 -11.36 -6.69 -7.24
CA SER A 136 -10.56 -7.79 -7.79
C SER A 136 -10.60 -9.07 -6.93
N GLY A 137 -11.51 -9.17 -5.97
CA GLY A 137 -11.72 -10.37 -5.16
C GLY A 137 -10.64 -10.62 -4.11
N LYS A 138 -9.83 -9.63 -3.75
CA LYS A 138 -8.78 -9.77 -2.73
C LYS A 138 -9.29 -9.42 -1.33
N ALA A 139 -8.77 -10.15 -0.35
CA ALA A 139 -8.98 -9.83 1.06
C ALA A 139 -8.26 -8.51 1.37
N ALA A 140 -9.04 -7.48 1.70
CA ALA A 140 -8.51 -6.18 2.07
C ALA A 140 -9.30 -5.60 3.24
N GLU A 141 -8.60 -4.97 4.17
CA GLU A 141 -9.15 -4.21 5.29
C GLU A 141 -8.68 -2.75 5.19
N LEU A 142 -9.56 -1.79 5.48
CA LEU A 142 -9.26 -0.37 5.49
C LEU A 142 -9.34 0.19 6.91
N VAL A 143 -8.30 0.92 7.32
CA VAL A 143 -8.26 1.64 8.59
C VAL A 143 -7.99 3.12 8.31
N GLU A 144 -8.95 3.95 8.69
CA GLU A 144 -8.84 5.40 8.50
C GLU A 144 -8.52 6.10 9.81
N PHE A 145 -7.58 7.05 9.75
CA PHE A 145 -7.30 8.01 10.82
C PHE A 145 -7.70 9.41 10.32
N PRO A 146 -8.96 9.84 10.54
CA PRO A 146 -9.55 11.00 9.86
C PRO A 146 -8.84 12.33 10.10
N THR A 147 -8.08 12.44 11.19
CA THR A 147 -7.38 13.66 11.59
C THR A 147 -5.87 13.59 11.40
N MET A 148 -5.35 12.50 10.83
CA MET A 148 -3.91 12.29 10.68
C MET A 148 -3.39 12.68 9.30
N PHE A 149 -2.17 13.20 9.27
CA PHE A 149 -1.43 13.57 8.05
C PHE A 149 -0.52 12.41 7.58
N HIS A 150 0.13 12.56 6.43
CA HIS A 150 1.06 11.56 5.91
C HIS A 150 2.26 11.34 6.85
N ALA A 151 2.63 10.09 7.10
CA ALA A 151 3.70 9.67 8.01
C ALA A 151 3.54 10.06 9.49
N PHE A 152 2.32 10.30 9.98
CA PHE A 152 2.08 10.65 11.39
C PHE A 152 2.67 9.65 12.41
N TYR A 153 2.80 8.37 12.03
CA TYR A 153 3.25 7.28 12.90
C TYR A 153 4.74 7.37 13.29
N ILE A 154 5.52 8.27 12.67
CA ILE A 154 6.91 8.53 13.08
C ILE A 154 7.00 9.39 14.35
N PHE A 155 5.87 9.98 14.78
CA PHE A 155 5.78 10.80 15.98
C PHE A 155 5.16 9.96 17.11
N PRO A 156 5.97 9.44 18.06
CA PRO A 156 5.47 8.57 19.12
C PRO A 156 4.53 9.30 20.11
N GLU A 157 4.56 10.62 20.16
CA GLU A 157 3.68 11.46 20.98
C GLU A 157 2.24 11.50 20.45
N VAL A 158 2.03 11.12 19.19
CA VAL A 158 0.71 11.03 18.57
C VAL A 158 0.09 9.68 18.96
N ALA A 159 -1.01 9.71 19.72
CA ALA A 159 -1.66 8.50 20.23
C ALA A 159 -2.08 7.52 19.11
N GLN A 160 -2.46 8.04 17.94
CA GLN A 160 -2.82 7.26 16.76
C GLN A 160 -1.65 6.39 16.26
N SER A 161 -0.39 6.78 16.50
CA SER A 161 0.80 5.99 16.13
C SER A 161 0.78 4.63 16.83
N THR A 162 0.47 4.62 18.13
CA THR A 162 0.30 3.39 18.91
C THR A 162 -0.92 2.60 18.43
N GLN A 163 -2.03 3.26 18.10
CA GLN A 163 -3.23 2.59 17.58
C GLN A 163 -2.95 1.88 16.26
N LEU A 164 -2.17 2.49 15.37
CA LEU A 164 -1.74 1.88 14.11
C LEU A 164 -0.95 0.60 14.38
N ILE A 165 0.05 0.64 15.27
CA ILE A 165 0.87 -0.52 15.61
C ILE A 165 0.03 -1.64 16.22
N LEU A 166 -0.90 -1.31 17.12
CA LEU A 166 -1.82 -2.29 17.72
C LEU A 166 -2.69 -2.95 16.66
N LYS A 167 -3.17 -2.18 15.67
CA LYS A 167 -3.97 -2.73 14.57
C LYS A 167 -3.16 -3.63 13.64
N VAL A 168 -1.89 -3.30 13.39
CA VAL A 168 -0.96 -4.19 12.67
C VAL A 168 -0.77 -5.50 13.42
N LYS A 169 -0.56 -5.43 14.73
CA LYS A 169 -0.43 -6.61 15.60
C LYS A 169 -1.68 -7.50 15.52
N ASP A 170 -2.88 -6.91 15.62
CA ASP A 170 -4.13 -7.66 15.54
C ASP A 170 -4.35 -8.33 14.16
N PHE A 171 -3.97 -7.64 13.08
CA PHE A 171 -4.02 -8.18 11.72
C PHE A 171 -3.03 -9.33 11.50
N VAL A 172 -1.82 -9.23 12.04
CA VAL A 172 -0.85 -10.34 12.00
C VAL A 172 -1.40 -11.54 12.77
N HIS A 173 -1.92 -11.34 13.97
CA HIS A 173 -2.50 -12.43 14.76
C HIS A 173 -3.70 -13.10 14.09
N SER A 174 -4.59 -12.34 13.45
CA SER A 174 -5.77 -12.92 12.80
C SER A 174 -5.38 -13.88 11.68
N LEU A 175 -4.37 -13.53 10.87
CA LEU A 175 -3.87 -14.38 9.78
C LEU A 175 -3.05 -15.57 10.25
N LEU A 176 -2.42 -15.48 11.43
CA LEU A 176 -1.72 -16.60 12.04
C LEU A 176 -2.66 -17.58 12.75
N SER A 177 -3.87 -17.15 13.12
CA SER A 177 -4.84 -17.95 13.89
C SER A 177 -5.87 -18.68 13.01
N THR A 178 -5.86 -18.46 11.70
CA THR A 178 -6.76 -19.09 10.71
C THR A 178 -6.30 -20.48 10.25
N GLU A 179 -5.51 -21.20 11.05
CA GLU A 179 -5.08 -22.59 10.81
C GLU A 179 -5.60 -23.55 11.87
#